data_AF-A0A8X6SPT5-F1
#
_entry.id   AF-A0A8X6SPT5-F1
#
_cell.length_a   1.000
_cell.length_b   1.000
_cell.length_c   1.000
_cell.angle_alpha   90.00
_cell.angle_beta   90.00
_cell.angle_gamma   90.00
#
_symmetry.space_group_name_H-M   'P 1'
#
loop_
_entity.id
_entity.type
_entity.pdbx_description
1 polymer ?
#
loop_
_entity_poly.entity_id
_entity_poly.type
_entity_poly.pdbx_seq_one_letter_code
_entity_poly.pdbx_strand_id
1 'polypeptide(L)'
;MKKIYETYLDAQICDKSWKVTLNEILDHPRQDAVAAFRLETGHDCLEHHLDRLKISSMIVAPPEYVLSAITTESYAEEFQRTIDQGAQGRDIHTLQLFKPEGSSLGFSVVGLRSEQKGELGIFIQEIQPNGIAGR
;
A
#
# COMPACT_ATOMS: atom_id res chain seq x y z
N MET A 1 10.20 41.70 -1.04
CA MET A 1 9.10 41.27 -0.14
C MET A 1 8.92 39.74 -0.14
N LYS A 2 8.75 39.08 -1.31
CA LYS A 2 8.63 37.59 -1.40
C LYS A 2 9.77 36.80 -0.74
N LYS A 3 11.02 37.21 -0.95
CA LYS A 3 12.19 36.49 -0.43
C LYS A 3 12.26 36.43 1.10
N ILE A 4 11.81 37.48 1.78
CA ILE A 4 11.77 37.53 3.25
C ILE A 4 10.68 36.58 3.78
N TYR A 5 9.56 36.49 3.07
CA TYR A 5 8.46 35.60 3.41
C TYR A 5 8.84 34.13 3.21
N GLU A 6 9.54 33.80 2.12
CA GLU A 6 10.07 32.45 1.86
C GLU A 6 11.10 32.03 2.91
N THR A 7 12.06 32.90 3.23
CA THR A 7 13.05 32.60 4.29
C THR A 7 12.41 32.46 5.67
N TYR A 8 11.38 33.25 5.97
CA TYR A 8 10.59 33.13 7.20
C TYR A 8 9.82 31.80 7.26
N LEU A 9 9.21 31.37 6.15
CA LEU A 9 8.53 30.09 6.04
C LEU A 9 9.50 28.91 6.20
N ASP A 10 10.65 28.95 5.54
CA ASP A 10 11.67 27.90 5.64
C ASP A 10 12.21 27.75 7.07
N ALA A 11 12.43 28.87 7.76
CA ALA A 11 12.82 28.89 9.17
C ALA A 11 11.72 28.29 10.08
N GLN A 12 10.45 28.66 9.85
CA GLN A 12 9.30 28.11 10.59
C GLN A 12 9.09 26.61 10.34
N ILE A 13 9.31 26.13 9.11
CA ILE A 13 9.21 24.71 8.76
C ILE A 13 10.33 23.91 9.43
N CYS A 14 11.55 24.47 9.49
CA CYS A 14 12.72 23.83 10.11
C CYS A 14 12.62 23.76 11.63
N ASP A 15 12.04 24.77 12.27
CA ASP A 15 11.85 24.84 13.72
C ASP A 15 10.89 23.75 14.24
N LYS A 16 10.04 23.17 13.36
CA LYS A 16 9.13 22.03 13.63
C LYS A 16 8.25 22.18 14.89
N SER A 17 8.18 23.38 15.48
CA SER A 17 7.41 23.70 16.68
C SER A 17 5.92 23.35 16.51
N TRP A 18 5.38 23.51 15.30
CA TRP A 18 4.04 23.08 14.91
C TRP A 18 3.76 21.57 15.10
N LYS A 19 4.78 20.71 15.08
CA LYS A 19 4.61 19.27 15.31
C LYS A 19 4.22 18.96 16.76
N VAL A 20 4.73 19.76 17.71
CA VAL A 20 4.37 19.64 19.13
C VAL A 20 2.93 20.09 19.30
N THR A 21 2.56 21.21 18.69
CA THR A 21 1.19 21.74 18.72
C THR A 21 0.19 20.79 18.05
N LEU A 22 0.55 20.12 16.95
CA LEU A 22 -0.32 19.14 16.29
C LEU A 22 -0.62 17.91 17.15
N ASN A 23 0.32 17.46 17.98
CA ASN A 23 0.09 16.32 18.88
C ASN A 23 -0.82 16.68 20.07
N GLU A 24 -1.00 17.98 20.34
CA GLU A 24 -1.88 18.50 21.39
C GLU A 24 -3.28 18.83 20.88
N ILE A 25 -3.48 18.89 19.56
CA ILE A 25 -4.82 18.99 18.98
C ILE A 25 -5.50 17.63 19.14
N LEU A 26 -6.56 17.57 19.95
CA LEU A 26 -7.46 16.41 19.96
C LEU A 26 -7.84 16.10 18.51
N ASP A 27 -7.72 14.85 18.06
CA ASP A 27 -7.83 14.47 16.63
C ASP A 27 -9.22 14.75 16.01
N HIS A 28 -10.23 15.04 16.85
CA HIS A 28 -11.63 15.16 16.49
C HIS A 28 -11.94 16.33 15.51
N PRO A 29 -11.50 17.58 15.74
CA PRO A 29 -11.77 18.70 14.84
C PRO A 29 -11.07 18.55 13.49
N ARG A 30 -9.96 17.80 13.44
CA ARG A 30 -9.25 17.49 12.18
C ARG A 30 -10.03 16.48 11.35
N GLN A 31 -10.59 15.46 11.99
CA GLN A 31 -11.46 14.47 11.35
C GLN A 31 -12.76 15.12 10.86
N ASP A 32 -13.37 15.99 11.67
CA ASP A 32 -14.58 16.72 11.31
C ASP A 32 -14.33 17.67 10.13
N ALA A 33 -13.20 18.40 10.13
CA ALA A 33 -12.82 19.26 9.01
C ALA A 33 -12.54 18.48 7.73
N VAL A 34 -11.89 17.31 7.83
CA VAL A 34 -11.65 16.41 6.69
C VAL A 34 -12.95 15.81 6.18
N ALA A 35 -13.88 15.44 7.07
CA ALA A 35 -15.20 14.93 6.71
C ALA A 35 -16.04 16.00 6.01
N ALA A 36 -16.08 17.23 6.56
CA ALA A 36 -16.79 18.36 5.95
C ALA A 36 -16.21 18.72 4.57
N PHE A 37 -14.88 18.77 4.44
CA PHE A 37 -14.21 19.00 3.16
C PHE A 37 -14.54 17.92 2.11
N ARG A 38 -14.62 16.64 2.53
CA ARG A 38 -14.99 15.52 1.65
C ARG A 38 -16.44 15.60 1.17
N LEU A 39 -17.36 16.02 2.04
CA LEU A 39 -18.76 16.27 1.69
C LEU A 39 -18.91 17.45 0.73
N GLU A 40 -18.23 18.57 1.00
CA GLU A 40 -18.30 19.80 0.19
C GLU A 40 -17.71 19.59 -1.22
N THR A 41 -16.64 18.80 -1.34
CA THR A 41 -15.94 18.57 -2.61
C THR A 41 -16.46 17.38 -3.41
N GLY A 42 -17.50 16.68 -2.92
CA GLY A 42 -18.08 15.51 -3.60
C GLY A 42 -17.13 14.32 -3.71
N HIS A 43 -16.06 14.28 -2.90
CA HIS A 43 -15.12 13.16 -2.81
C HIS A 43 -15.63 12.08 -1.86
N ASP A 44 -16.91 11.72 -1.98
CA ASP A 44 -17.49 10.57 -1.28
C ASP A 44 -17.48 9.35 -2.20
N CYS A 45 -16.40 8.58 -2.11
CA CYS A 45 -16.29 7.32 -2.82
C CYS A 45 -17.32 6.28 -2.35
N LEU A 46 -18.13 6.55 -1.32
CA LEU A 46 -19.20 5.69 -0.84
C LEU A 46 -20.37 5.59 -1.83
N GLU A 47 -20.75 6.67 -2.53
CA GLU A 47 -21.86 6.62 -3.51
C GLU A 47 -21.49 5.74 -4.72
N HIS A 48 -20.27 5.91 -5.25
CA HIS A 48 -19.75 5.05 -6.31
C HIS A 48 -19.50 3.61 -5.80
N HIS A 49 -19.20 3.42 -4.52
CA HIS A 49 -19.06 2.11 -3.90
C HIS A 49 -20.40 1.38 -3.77
N LEU A 50 -21.48 2.07 -3.44
CA LEU A 50 -22.83 1.49 -3.31
C LEU A 50 -23.42 1.09 -4.67
N ASP A 51 -23.16 1.87 -5.73
CA ASP A 51 -23.55 1.52 -7.10
C ASP A 51 -22.73 0.32 -7.63
N ARG A 52 -21.44 0.26 -7.28
CA ARG A 52 -20.56 -0.90 -7.56
C ARG A 52 -20.95 -2.16 -6.80
N LEU A 53 -21.57 -2.03 -5.63
CA LEU A 53 -22.03 -3.16 -4.82
C LEU A 53 -23.39 -3.71 -5.28
N LYS A 54 -24.10 -3.03 -6.20
CA LYS A 54 -25.45 -3.42 -6.70
C LYS A 54 -26.34 -4.02 -5.60
N ILE A 55 -26.34 -3.42 -4.41
CA ILE A 55 -27.21 -3.85 -3.31
C ILE A 55 -28.69 -3.50 -3.61
N SER A 56 -28.96 -2.81 -4.73
CA SER A 56 -30.24 -2.96 -5.45
C SER A 56 -30.28 -4.29 -6.24
N SER A 57 -30.53 -5.37 -5.49
CA SER A 57 -31.00 -6.69 -5.93
C SER A 57 -30.05 -7.65 -6.68
N MET A 58 -30.00 -8.87 -6.11
CA MET A 58 -29.70 -10.19 -6.68
C MET A 58 -28.24 -10.73 -6.66
N ILE A 59 -28.09 -11.71 -5.77
CA ILE A 59 -27.10 -12.79 -5.70
C ILE A 59 -26.88 -13.44 -7.09
N VAL A 60 -25.61 -13.55 -7.54
CA VAL A 60 -24.90 -14.74 -8.06
C VAL A 60 -23.49 -14.29 -8.49
N ALA A 61 -22.42 -14.92 -7.98
CA ALA A 61 -21.05 -14.73 -8.48
C ALA A 61 -20.52 -16.02 -9.13
N PRO A 62 -20.06 -15.96 -10.40
CA PRO A 62 -19.10 -16.91 -10.96
C PRO A 62 -17.92 -16.16 -11.66
N PRO A 63 -16.95 -16.86 -12.26
CA PRO A 63 -15.60 -17.06 -11.76
C PRO A 63 -14.59 -16.23 -12.55
N GLU A 64 -14.49 -14.94 -12.31
CA GLU A 64 -13.36 -14.16 -12.82
C GLU A 64 -12.86 -13.23 -11.74
N TYR A 65 -11.77 -13.65 -11.08
CA TYR A 65 -10.91 -12.77 -10.29
C TYR A 65 -10.15 -11.89 -11.29
N VAL A 66 -10.88 -11.02 -12.00
CA VAL A 66 -10.31 -10.05 -12.93
C VAL A 66 -9.45 -9.12 -12.10
N LEU A 67 -8.16 -9.10 -12.45
CA LEU A 67 -7.17 -8.08 -12.10
C LEU A 67 -7.88 -6.75 -11.83
N SER A 68 -7.95 -6.40 -10.55
CA SER A 68 -8.74 -5.26 -10.08
C SER A 68 -8.30 -3.99 -10.80
N ALA A 69 -9.24 -3.38 -11.54
CA ALA A 69 -9.37 -2.04 -12.14
C ALA A 69 -8.33 -0.90 -11.94
N ILE A 70 -7.05 -1.19 -11.66
CA ILE A 70 -5.97 -0.23 -11.41
C ILE A 70 -4.73 -0.57 -12.26
N THR A 71 -4.60 -1.79 -12.78
CA THR A 71 -3.49 -2.17 -13.66
C THR A 71 -3.74 -1.66 -15.08
N THR A 72 -3.30 -0.45 -15.39
CA THR A 72 -3.06 -0.06 -16.79
C THR A 72 -1.98 -0.99 -17.37
N GLU A 73 -2.04 -1.29 -18.68
CA GLU A 73 -1.05 -2.15 -19.36
C GLU A 73 0.39 -1.68 -19.08
N SER A 74 0.59 -0.37 -19.02
CA SER A 74 1.86 0.27 -18.64
C SER A 74 2.41 -0.21 -17.29
N TYR A 75 1.57 -0.36 -16.27
CA TYR A 75 1.99 -0.80 -14.94
C TYR A 75 2.37 -2.28 -14.92
N ALA A 76 1.60 -3.12 -15.62
CA ALA A 76 1.87 -4.55 -15.70
C ALA A 76 3.22 -4.82 -16.37
N GLU A 77 3.55 -4.09 -17.43
CA GLU A 77 4.86 -4.19 -18.07
C GLU A 77 6.00 -3.69 -17.19
N GLU A 78 5.83 -2.57 -16.48
CA GLU A 78 6.85 -2.04 -15.57
C GLU A 78 7.09 -2.98 -14.38
N PHE A 79 6.02 -3.57 -13.86
CA PHE A 79 6.09 -4.58 -12.83
C PHE A 79 6.90 -5.79 -13.31
N GLN A 80 6.55 -6.35 -14.48
CA GLN A 80 7.27 -7.50 -15.04
C GLN A 80 8.75 -7.16 -15.28
N ARG A 81 9.06 -6.00 -15.86
CA ARG A 81 10.44 -5.52 -16.04
C ARG A 81 11.21 -5.46 -14.73
N THR A 82 10.57 -5.00 -13.65
CA THR A 82 11.19 -4.91 -12.32
C THR A 82 11.49 -6.31 -11.76
N ILE A 83 10.57 -7.26 -11.91
CA ILE A 83 10.77 -8.65 -11.50
C ILE A 83 11.93 -9.28 -12.28
N ASP A 84 11.96 -9.11 -13.59
CA ASP A 84 13.01 -9.70 -14.45
C ASP A 84 14.40 -9.12 -14.13
N GLN A 85 14.48 -7.79 -13.94
CA GLN A 85 15.71 -7.11 -13.54
C GLN A 85 16.19 -7.58 -12.15
N GLY A 86 15.27 -7.76 -11.21
CA GLY A 86 15.56 -8.29 -9.87
C GLY A 86 15.99 -9.75 -9.89
N ALA A 87 15.44 -10.56 -10.80
CA ALA A 87 15.78 -11.96 -10.93
C ALA A 87 17.20 -12.18 -11.46
N GLN A 88 17.76 -11.25 -12.25
CA GLN A 88 19.12 -11.36 -12.81
C GLN A 88 19.38 -12.68 -13.54
N GLY A 89 18.36 -13.18 -14.25
CA GLY A 89 18.43 -14.46 -14.97
C GLY A 89 18.16 -15.70 -14.12
N ARG A 90 17.77 -15.55 -12.85
CA ARG A 90 17.25 -16.66 -12.03
C ARG A 90 15.81 -17.00 -12.44
N ASP A 91 15.42 -18.27 -12.25
CA ASP A 91 14.06 -18.73 -12.52
C ASP A 91 13.05 -18.01 -11.62
N ILE A 92 11.96 -17.54 -12.23
CA ILE A 92 10.86 -16.85 -11.54
C ILE A 92 9.67 -17.80 -11.44
N HIS A 93 9.17 -18.01 -10.22
CA HIS A 93 7.98 -18.81 -9.96
C HIS A 93 6.95 -17.98 -9.21
N THR A 94 5.72 -17.94 -9.73
CA THR A 94 4.59 -17.30 -9.06
C THR A 94 3.81 -18.35 -8.27
N LEU A 95 3.72 -18.16 -6.95
CA LEU A 95 3.00 -19.05 -6.05
C LEU A 95 1.85 -18.28 -5.41
N GLN A 96 0.64 -18.84 -5.49
CA GLN A 96 -0.52 -18.30 -4.81
C GLN A 96 -0.78 -19.10 -3.54
N LEU A 97 -0.65 -18.46 -2.39
CA LEU A 97 -0.93 -19.07 -1.09
C LEU A 97 -2.20 -18.46 -0.49
N PHE A 98 -3.06 -19.30 0.05
CA PHE A 98 -4.24 -18.86 0.80
C PHE A 98 -3.92 -18.83 2.29
N LYS A 99 -4.20 -17.70 2.96
CA LYS A 99 -3.98 -17.54 4.40
C LYS A 99 -5.33 -17.51 5.14
N PRO A 100 -5.80 -18.63 5.73
CA PRO A 100 -6.95 -18.65 6.62
C PRO A 100 -6.82 -17.65 7.78
N GLU A 101 -7.96 -17.21 8.32
CA GLU A 101 -7.99 -16.39 9.53
C GLU A 101 -7.28 -17.09 10.70
N GLY A 102 -6.53 -16.33 11.50
CA GLY A 102 -5.76 -16.85 12.64
C GLY A 102 -4.54 -17.70 12.28
N SER A 103 -4.23 -17.93 10.99
CA SER A 103 -3.08 -18.74 10.55
C SER A 103 -1.92 -17.91 9.97
N SER A 104 -0.76 -18.54 9.77
CA SER A 104 0.41 -17.98 9.08
C SER A 104 0.74 -18.80 7.82
N LEU A 105 1.50 -18.23 6.88
CA LEU A 105 1.93 -18.95 5.67
C LEU A 105 2.92 -20.09 5.95
N GLY A 106 3.55 -20.11 7.12
CA GLY A 106 4.46 -21.21 7.51
C GLY A 106 5.86 -21.11 6.91
N PHE A 107 6.42 -19.91 6.73
CA PHE A 107 7.84 -19.73 6.43
C PHE A 107 8.38 -18.49 7.15
N SER A 108 9.70 -18.48 7.34
CA SER A 108 10.46 -17.38 7.96
C SER A 108 11.26 -16.64 6.90
N VAL A 109 11.52 -15.34 7.12
CA VAL A 109 12.30 -14.52 6.19
C VAL A 109 13.45 -13.82 6.90
N VAL A 110 14.51 -13.56 6.14
CA VAL A 110 15.65 -12.72 6.54
C VAL A 110 15.87 -11.61 5.52
N GLY A 111 16.30 -10.45 6.00
CA GLY A 111 16.74 -9.35 5.14
C GLY A 111 18.25 -9.44 4.92
N LEU A 112 18.68 -9.57 3.67
CA LEU A 112 20.10 -9.53 3.31
C LEU A 112 20.37 -8.27 2.49
N ARG A 113 21.37 -7.49 2.89
CA ARG A 113 21.78 -6.29 2.16
C ARG A 113 22.92 -6.63 1.23
N SER A 114 22.78 -6.29 -0.05
CA SER A 114 23.88 -6.39 -1.01
C SER A 114 24.83 -5.21 -0.85
N GLU A 115 26.11 -5.48 -0.64
CA GLU A 115 27.16 -4.45 -0.55
C GLU A 115 27.33 -3.67 -1.85
N GLN A 116 27.04 -4.29 -3.01
CA GLN A 116 27.29 -3.68 -4.31
C GLN A 116 26.24 -2.66 -4.75
N LYS A 117 25.04 -2.71 -4.19
CA LYS A 117 23.93 -1.81 -4.57
C LYS A 117 23.25 -1.11 -3.39
N GLY A 118 23.57 -1.49 -2.16
CA GLY A 118 22.86 -1.03 -0.97
C GLY A 118 21.41 -1.54 -0.87
N GLU A 119 20.97 -2.34 -1.85
CA GLU A 119 19.63 -2.93 -1.94
C GLU A 119 19.46 -4.02 -0.88
N LEU A 120 18.33 -3.97 -0.16
CA LEU A 120 17.91 -4.98 0.79
C LEU A 120 17.01 -6.00 0.07
N GLY A 121 17.47 -7.23 -0.07
CA GLY A 121 16.66 -8.35 -0.53
C GLY A 121 16.01 -9.10 0.63
N ILE A 122 14.83 -9.66 0.40
CA ILE A 122 14.12 -10.52 1.35
C ILE A 122 14.29 -11.97 0.89
N PHE A 123 14.73 -12.84 1.77
CA PHE A 123 15.01 -14.24 1.47
C PHE A 123 14.28 -15.15 2.44
N ILE A 124 13.79 -16.28 1.96
CA ILE A 124 13.22 -17.32 2.82
C ILE A 124 14.36 -17.98 3.59
N GLN A 125 14.20 -18.09 4.91
CA GLN A 125 15.15 -18.74 5.79
C GLN A 125 14.75 -20.20 6.08
N GLU A 126 13.48 -20.42 6.38
CA GLU A 126 12.96 -21.74 6.76
C GLU A 126 11.52 -21.89 6.30
N ILE A 127 11.14 -23.09 5.86
CA ILE A 127 9.76 -23.46 5.53
C ILE A 127 9.31 -24.51 6.55
N GLN A 128 8.16 -24.27 7.18
CA GLN A 128 7.56 -25.19 8.11
C GLN A 128 6.97 -26.39 7.34
N PRO A 129 7.42 -27.63 7.59
CA PRO A 129 7.00 -28.80 6.81
C PRO A 129 5.49 -29.04 6.79
N ASN A 130 4.80 -28.68 7.87
CA ASN A 130 3.35 -28.83 8.00
C ASN A 130 2.57 -27.53 7.74
N GLY A 131 3.29 -26.42 7.48
CA GLY A 131 2.75 -25.09 7.21
C GLY A 131 2.16 -24.98 5.82
N ILE A 132 1.49 -23.87 5.53
CA ILE A 132 0.79 -23.65 4.25
C ILE A 132 1.76 -23.65 3.07
N ALA A 133 2.93 -23.02 3.21
CA ALA A 133 3.94 -22.96 2.17
C ALA A 133 4.76 -24.25 1.98
N GLY A 134 4.66 -25.20 2.92
CA GLY A 134 5.37 -26.48 2.86
C GLY A 134 4.60 -27.58 2.12
N ARG A 135 3.39 -27.27 1.61
CA ARG A 135 2.46 -28.22 0.99
C ARG A 135 2.41 -28.06 -0.52
#